data_AF-A0A916R1N4-F1
#
_entry.id   AF-A0A916R1N4-F1
#
_cell.length_a   1.000
_cell.length_b   1.000
_cell.length_c   1.000
_cell.angle_alpha   90.00
_cell.angle_beta   90.00
_cell.angle_gamma   90.00
#
_symmetry.space_group_name_H-M   'P 1'
#
loop_
_entity.id
_entity.type
_entity.pdbx_description
1 polymer ?
#
loop_
_entity_poly.entity_id
_entity_poly.type
_entity_poly.pdbx_seq_one_letter_code
_entity_poly.pdbx_strand_id
1 'polypeptide(L)' 'MNQGNEQSPKDPLIGQVITGKNGEYRIVALLGEGSFGITYLAEDLSNTSSKYAVKKLNRYTNEAQKNFNRNLIF' A
#
# COMPACT_ATOMS: atom_id res chain seq x y z
N MET A 1 7.11 35.46 -6.36
CA MET A 1 7.49 34.63 -5.20
C MET A 1 7.18 33.19 -5.57
N ASN A 2 8.19 32.38 -5.90
CA ASN A 2 8.00 30.97 -6.22
C ASN A 2 7.86 30.21 -4.89
N GLN A 3 6.65 29.74 -4.57
CA GLN A 3 6.46 28.82 -3.47
C GLN A 3 7.02 27.47 -3.88
N GLY A 4 7.95 26.96 -3.07
CA GLY A 4 8.67 25.73 -3.31
C GLY A 4 7.72 24.56 -3.44
N ASN A 5 7.80 23.89 -4.57
CA ASN A 5 7.24 22.56 -4.75
C ASN A 5 8.12 21.60 -3.94
N GLU A 6 7.93 21.53 -2.62
CA GLU A 6 8.45 20.43 -1.81
C GLU A 6 7.68 19.17 -2.20
N GLN A 7 8.12 18.56 -3.32
CA GLN A 7 7.78 17.19 -3.63
C GLN A 7 8.51 16.35 -2.61
N SER A 8 7.82 16.04 -1.52
CA SER A 8 8.17 14.95 -0.62
C SER A 8 8.57 13.75 -1.48
N PRO A 9 9.67 13.04 -1.14
CA PRO A 9 10.16 11.94 -1.96
C PRO A 9 8.99 10.99 -2.23
N LYS A 10 8.61 10.88 -3.52
CA LYS A 10 7.54 9.97 -3.93
C LYS A 10 7.96 8.58 -3.49
N ASP A 11 7.19 7.98 -2.57
CA ASP A 11 7.40 6.59 -2.18
C ASP A 11 7.47 5.75 -3.47
N PRO A 12 8.51 4.91 -3.63
CA PRO A 12 8.77 4.21 -4.88
C PRO A 12 7.63 3.26 -5.31
N LEU A 13 6.71 2.92 -4.40
CA LEU A 13 5.53 2.12 -4.72
C LEU A 13 4.40 2.92 -5.36
N ILE A 14 4.34 4.26 -5.20
CA ILE A 14 3.27 5.06 -5.81
C ILE A 14 3.38 5.00 -7.33
N GLY A 15 2.27 4.63 -7.98
CA GLY A 15 2.17 4.41 -9.42
C GLY A 15 2.50 2.99 -9.88
N GLN A 16 3.07 2.15 -9.01
CA GLN A 16 3.37 0.76 -9.35
C GLN A 16 2.10 -0.09 -9.40
N VAL A 17 2.12 -1.11 -10.25
CA VAL A 17 1.09 -2.16 -10.30
C VAL A 17 1.59 -3.37 -9.52
N ILE A 18 0.74 -3.90 -8.66
CA ILE A 18 0.99 -5.14 -7.92
C ILE A 18 -0.06 -6.19 -8.28
N THR A 19 0.39 -7.44 -8.40
CA THR A 19 -0.50 -8.58 -8.64
C THR A 19 -0.88 -9.22 -7.32
N GLY A 20 -2.18 -9.19 -7.00
CA GLY A 20 -2.76 -9.94 -5.89
C GLY A 20 -3.45 -11.21 -6.38
N LYS A 21 -3.94 -12.03 -5.45
CA LYS A 21 -4.67 -13.28 -5.77
C LYS A 21 -5.90 -13.06 -6.67
N ASN A 22 -6.55 -11.90 -6.52
CA ASN A 22 -7.84 -11.62 -7.15
C ASN A 22 -7.76 -10.55 -8.25
N GLY A 23 -6.57 -10.06 -8.62
CA GLY A 23 -6.45 -9.02 -9.64
C GLY A 23 -5.15 -8.23 -9.59
N GLU A 24 -5.09 -7.17 -10.40
CA GLU A 24 -3.96 -6.25 -10.48
C GLU A 24 -4.38 -4.89 -9.94
N TYR A 25 -3.53 -4.31 -9.08
CA TYR A 25 -3.86 -3.11 -8.33
C TYR A 25 -2.79 -2.06 -8.54
N ARG A 26 -3.19 -0.85 -8.95
CA ARG A 26 -2.29 0.31 -9.02
C ARG A 26 -2.26 1.02 -7.68
N ILE A 27 -1.09 1.21 -7.12
CA ILE A 27 -0.90 2.02 -5.90
C ILE A 27 -1.04 3.50 -6.26
N VAL A 28 -1.91 4.22 -5.57
CA VAL A 28 -2.27 5.61 -5.88
C VAL A 28 -1.71 6.59 -4.87
N ALA A 29 -1.79 6.25 -3.58
CA ALA A 29 -1.38 7.17 -2.51
C ALA A 29 -0.93 6.41 -1.25
N LEU A 30 -0.11 7.08 -0.45
CA LEU A 30 0.16 6.67 0.93
C LEU A 30 -1.06 7.03 1.78
N LEU A 31 -1.58 6.07 2.55
CA LEU A 31 -2.63 6.32 3.55
C LEU A 31 -2.06 6.49 4.95
N GLY A 32 -0.95 5.81 5.26
CA GLY A 32 -0.26 5.98 6.54
C GLY A 32 0.87 4.99 6.75
N GLU A 33 1.75 5.34 7.68
CA GLU A 33 2.88 4.52 8.11
C GLU A 33 2.76 4.26 9.62
N GLY A 34 3.11 3.04 10.03
CA GLY A 34 3.20 2.67 11.44
C GLY A 34 4.32 1.65 11.67
N SER A 35 4.52 1.29 12.94
CA SER A 35 5.59 0.37 13.35
C SER A 35 5.59 -0.97 12.60
N PHE A 36 4.41 -1.46 12.21
CA PHE A 36 4.23 -2.74 11.52
C PHE A 36 4.33 -2.67 10.00
N GLY A 37 4.35 -1.47 9.41
CA GLY A 37 4.39 -1.31 7.97
C GLY A 37 3.64 -0.09 7.46
N ILE A 38 3.49 -0.05 6.14
CA ILE A 38 2.95 1.07 5.39
C ILE A 38 1.65 0.64 4.71
N THR A 39 0.62 1.46 4.81
CA THR A 39 -0.68 1.25 4.16
C THR A 39 -0.84 2.24 3.02
N TYR A 40 -1.26 1.72 1.86
CA TYR A 40 -1.48 2.48 0.64
C TYR A 40 -2.91 2.36 0.15
N LEU A 41 -3.37 3.38 -0.56
CA LEU A 41 -4.57 3.34 -1.38
C LEU A 41 -4.21 2.71 -2.72
N ALA A 42 -5.01 1.76 -3.16
CA ALA A 42 -4.89 1.14 -4.47
C ALA A 42 -6.22 1.12 -5.22
N GLU A 43 -6.12 1.06 -6.54
CA GLU A 43 -7.25 0.91 -7.45
C GLU A 43 -7.11 -0.42 -8.19
N ASP A 44 -8.21 -1.16 -8.31
CA ASP A 44 -8.27 -2.33 -9.18
C ASP A 44 -8.25 -1.88 -10.65
N LEU A 45 -7.36 -2.47 -11.46
CA LEU A 45 -7.25 -2.16 -12.87
C LEU A 45 -8.46 -2.66 -13.70
N SER A 46 -9.18 -3.67 -13.21
CA SER A 46 -10.40 -4.19 -13.83
C SER A 46 -11.63 -3.33 -13.52
N ASN A 47 -11.62 -2.61 -12.40
CA ASN A 47 -12.67 -1.67 -12.01
C ASN A 47 -12.08 -0.54 -11.15
N THR A 48 -11.72 0.57 -11.79
CA THR A 48 -11.07 1.71 -11.12
C THR A 48 -11.96 2.45 -10.13
N SER A 49 -13.28 2.17 -10.12
CA SER A 49 -14.19 2.68 -9.09
C SER A 49 -13.99 1.97 -7.75
N SER A 50 -13.48 0.74 -7.77
CA SER A 50 -13.16 -0.03 -6.56
C SER A 50 -11.82 0.41 -5.97
N LYS A 51 -11.85 0.80 -4.69
CA LYS A 51 -10.66 1.20 -3.92
C LYS A 51 -10.30 0.14 -2.90
N TYR A 52 -9.01 -0.08 -2.72
CA TYR A 52 -8.45 -1.08 -1.81
C TYR A 52 -7.37 -0.48 -0.91
N ALA A 53 -7.21 -1.06 0.27
CA ALA A 53 -6.07 -0.80 1.13
C ALA A 53 -5.03 -1.91 0.95
N VAL A 54 -3.80 -1.52 0.57
CA VAL A 54 -2.67 -2.45 0.44
C VAL A 54 -1.70 -2.18 1.58
N LYS A 55 -1.36 -3.21 2.35
CA LYS A 55 -0.42 -3.08 3.47
C LYS A 55 0.90 -3.79 3.18
N LYS A 56 2.00 -3.03 3.11
CA LYS A 56 3.37 -3.54 3.05
C LYS A 56 3.89 -3.70 4.48
N LEU A 57 4.23 -4.92 4.87
CA LEU A 57 4.75 -5.21 6.21
C LEU A 57 6.25 -4.94 6.30
N ASN A 58 6.69 -4.39 7.44
CA ASN A 58 8.11 -4.25 7.75
C ASN A 58 8.72 -5.63 8.04
N ARG A 59 9.82 -5.99 7.38
CA ARG A 59 10.46 -7.33 7.47
C ARG A 59 11.03 -7.69 8.86
N TYR A 60 10.92 -6.81 9.86
CA TYR A 60 11.58 -6.94 11.17
C TYR A 60 10.79 -7.65 12.26
N THR A 61 9.60 -8.20 12.00
CA THR A 61 8.87 -8.94 13.04
C THR A 61 8.37 -10.28 12.53
N ASN A 62 9.11 -11.35 12.87
CA ASN A 62 8.66 -12.74 12.73
C ASN A 62 7.28 -12.98 13.38
N GLU A 63 6.90 -12.16 14.38
CA GLU A 63 5.57 -12.18 15.00
C GLU A 63 4.49 -11.45 14.18
N ALA A 64 4.77 -10.31 13.54
CA ALA A 64 3.75 -9.62 12.74
C ALA A 64 3.40 -10.42 11.48
N GLN A 65 4.39 -11.08 10.87
CA GLN A 65 4.15 -12.03 9.78
C GLN A 65 3.25 -13.20 10.22
N LYS A 66 3.46 -13.74 11.44
CA LYS A 66 2.63 -14.82 12.02
C LYS A 66 1.23 -14.35 12.42
N ASN A 67 1.08 -13.14 12.95
CA ASN A 67 -0.20 -12.60 13.40
C ASN A 67 -1.10 -12.14 12.25
N PHE A 68 -0.52 -11.70 11.13
CA PHE A 68 -1.29 -11.37 9.91
C PHE A 68 -2.00 -12.61 9.34
N ASN A 69 -1.32 -13.75 9.30
CA ASN A 69 -1.89 -15.00 8.76
C ASN A 69 -3.04 -15.56 9.60
N ARG A 70 -3.24 -15.12 10.86
CA ARG A 70 -4.37 -15.56 11.69
C ARG A 70 -5.64 -14.75 11.49
N ASN A 71 -5.55 -13.52 10.98
CA ASN A 71 -6.67 -12.59 10.90
C ASN A 71 -7.18 -12.34 9.46
N LEU A 72 -6.63 -13.03 8.47
CA LEU A 72 -7.20 -13.11 7.12
C LEU A 72 -8.16 -14.31 7.04
N ILE A 73 -9.33 -14.17 7.65
CA ILE A 73 -10.51 -14.92 7.23
C ILE A 73 -11.13 -14.08 6.10
N PHE A 74 -11.05 -14.60 4.88
CA PHE A 74 -11.83 -14.09 3.74
C PHE A 74 -13.28 -14.54 3.87
#